data_AF-A0A1L0B6L5-F1
#
_entry.id   AF-A0A1L0B6L5-F1
#
_cell.length_a   1.000
_cell.length_b   1.000
_cell.length_c   1.000
_cell.angle_alpha   90.00
_cell.angle_beta   90.00
_cell.angle_gamma   90.00
#
_symmetry.space_group_name_H-M   'P 1'
#
loop_
_entity.id
_entity.type
_entity.pdbx_description
1 polymer ?
#
loop_
_entity_poly.entity_id
_entity_poly.type
_entity_poly.pdbx_seq_one_letter_code
_entity_poly.pdbx_strand_id
1 'polypeptide(L)'
;MSDIESDKLQRRQAISDKLDETIKELNTKKGGSRKSKKDSIDIDAYTSIDSKIQRLKDEMIQAAKRDNEIILAQIEGKEFKEDTTNKDDEDKDFDLSDEEKDEEAVESEDVEKQDVEKSNVKTIAASKLVLLPKVLHILNRVDLHESLLENNILLAIRFWLDPLPDGSLPSYEIQKNLINILIDLNIANKNENGSFTKYLKESGIGKLLIFYKKSKRVEVNLKRKVEKLLSDWSRPIIQASDNYKHKRILKKEYDYKQHQIEQTKKLKQNLKKTKEENETRKKIKTAQVNKSQLESERKMREEGRTVIPVSSVRDYKYAPVADLEQLKNHTSDLAGVGSTLGKNELFKRINRKMGKK
;
A
#
# COMPACT_ATOMS: atom_id res chain seq x y z
N MET A 1 -79.52 -29.71 -3.62
CA MET A 1 -78.28 -28.89 -3.69
C MET A 1 -77.07 -29.59 -3.05
N SER A 2 -77.25 -30.57 -2.15
CA SER A 2 -76.19 -31.35 -1.50
C SER A 2 -75.43 -32.31 -2.42
N ASP A 3 -76.12 -32.92 -3.39
CA ASP A 3 -75.56 -34.05 -4.14
C ASP A 3 -74.61 -33.63 -5.27
N ILE A 4 -74.76 -32.38 -5.75
CA ILE A 4 -73.85 -31.79 -6.74
C ILE A 4 -72.52 -31.39 -6.07
N GLU A 5 -72.57 -31.05 -4.78
CA GLU A 5 -71.41 -30.63 -4.01
C GLU A 5 -70.59 -31.83 -3.54
N SER A 6 -71.24 -32.95 -3.20
CA SER A 6 -70.56 -34.22 -2.94
C SER A 6 -69.89 -34.78 -4.20
N ASP A 7 -70.54 -34.73 -5.36
CA ASP A 7 -69.94 -35.14 -6.64
C ASP A 7 -68.73 -34.28 -7.03
N LYS A 8 -68.80 -32.97 -6.77
CA LYS A 8 -67.66 -32.07 -6.99
C LYS A 8 -66.51 -32.36 -6.02
N LEU A 9 -66.81 -32.67 -4.76
CA LEU A 9 -65.81 -33.01 -3.77
C LEU A 9 -65.10 -34.33 -4.14
N GLN A 10 -65.87 -35.35 -4.54
CA GLN A 10 -65.33 -36.62 -5.00
C GLN A 10 -64.47 -36.46 -6.26
N ARG A 11 -64.88 -35.62 -7.21
CA ARG A 11 -64.05 -35.29 -8.39
C ARG A 11 -62.76 -34.56 -8.00
N ARG A 12 -62.80 -33.63 -7.04
CA ARG A 12 -61.58 -32.95 -6.55
C ARG A 12 -60.64 -33.92 -5.84
N GLN A 13 -61.18 -34.84 -5.04
CA GLN A 13 -60.40 -35.87 -4.36
C GLN A 13 -59.77 -36.82 -5.37
N ALA A 14 -60.53 -37.30 -6.35
CA ALA A 14 -60.01 -38.14 -7.43
C ALA A 14 -58.94 -37.44 -8.28
N ILE A 15 -59.03 -36.12 -8.48
CA ILE A 15 -57.98 -35.34 -9.16
C ILE A 15 -56.73 -35.23 -8.29
N SER A 16 -56.89 -35.02 -6.98
CA SER A 16 -55.77 -34.98 -6.02
C SER A 16 -55.04 -36.31 -5.96
N ASP A 17 -55.77 -37.41 -5.83
CA ASP A 17 -55.21 -38.76 -5.75
C ASP A 17 -54.47 -39.11 -7.05
N LYS A 18 -55.01 -38.69 -8.19
CA LYS A 18 -54.37 -38.88 -9.50
C LYS A 18 -53.11 -38.01 -9.66
N LEU A 19 -53.10 -36.81 -9.09
CA LEU A 19 -51.90 -35.96 -9.03
C LEU A 19 -50.82 -36.62 -8.17
N ASP A 20 -51.17 -37.12 -6.99
CA ASP A 20 -50.24 -37.81 -6.10
C ASP A 20 -49.69 -39.10 -6.74
N GLU A 21 -50.54 -39.86 -7.44
CA GLU A 21 -50.14 -41.05 -8.19
C GLU A 21 -49.20 -40.69 -9.36
N THR A 22 -49.45 -39.59 -10.07
CA THR A 22 -48.54 -39.10 -11.13
C THR A 22 -47.21 -38.59 -10.57
N ILE A 23 -47.20 -37.93 -9.40
CA ILE A 23 -45.97 -37.50 -8.72
C ILE A 23 -45.17 -38.73 -8.25
N LYS A 24 -45.86 -39.75 -7.74
CA LYS A 24 -45.23 -41.02 -7.35
C LYS A 24 -44.65 -41.74 -8.55
N GLU A 25 -45.35 -41.79 -9.69
CA GLU A 25 -44.82 -42.33 -10.95
C GLU A 25 -43.63 -41.52 -11.50
N LEU A 26 -43.66 -40.18 -11.40
CA LEU A 26 -42.55 -39.33 -11.84
C LEU A 26 -41.31 -39.54 -10.96
N ASN A 27 -41.50 -39.81 -9.67
CA ASN A 27 -40.40 -40.10 -8.74
C ASN A 27 -39.87 -41.53 -8.88
N THR A 28 -40.71 -42.53 -9.17
CA THR A 28 -40.24 -43.91 -9.44
C THR A 28 -39.58 -44.05 -10.81
N LYS A 29 -40.05 -43.31 -11.83
CA LYS A 29 -39.42 -43.22 -13.16
C LYS A 29 -38.15 -42.35 -13.18
N LYS A 30 -37.82 -41.66 -12.07
CA LYS A 30 -36.53 -40.97 -11.84
C LYS A 30 -35.43 -41.87 -11.26
N GLY A 31 -35.63 -43.19 -11.23
CA GLY A 31 -34.54 -44.15 -11.10
C GLY A 31 -33.81 -44.33 -12.44
N GLY A 32 -32.73 -43.58 -12.68
CA GLY A 32 -31.76 -43.93 -13.72
C GLY A 32 -31.52 -42.94 -14.88
N SER A 33 -31.73 -41.63 -14.70
CA SER A 33 -31.10 -40.65 -15.58
C SER A 33 -30.05 -39.87 -14.81
N ARG A 34 -28.77 -40.21 -15.04
CA ARG A 34 -27.61 -39.36 -14.77
C ARG A 34 -27.75 -38.09 -15.63
N LYS A 35 -28.65 -37.21 -15.23
CA LYS A 35 -28.69 -35.84 -15.74
C LYS A 35 -27.58 -35.10 -15.02
N SER A 36 -26.51 -34.82 -15.75
CA SER A 36 -25.36 -34.02 -15.35
C SER A 36 -25.83 -32.79 -14.53
N LYS A 37 -25.77 -32.91 -13.19
CA LYS A 37 -25.81 -31.80 -12.23
C LYS A 37 -24.46 -31.11 -12.26
N LYS A 38 -24.12 -30.46 -13.39
CA LYS A 38 -22.90 -29.64 -13.44
C LYS A 38 -23.17 -28.16 -13.15
N ASP A 39 -24.44 -27.73 -13.22
CA ASP A 39 -24.76 -26.30 -13.22
C ASP A 39 -25.74 -25.85 -12.12
N SER A 40 -26.11 -26.70 -11.15
CA SER A 40 -26.77 -26.21 -9.92
C SER A 40 -25.70 -25.90 -8.89
N ILE A 41 -25.35 -24.61 -8.74
CA ILE A 41 -24.48 -24.11 -7.68
C ILE A 41 -25.07 -24.57 -6.35
N ASP A 42 -24.29 -25.34 -5.58
CA ASP A 42 -24.68 -25.87 -4.28
C ASP A 42 -24.74 -24.72 -3.25
N ILE A 43 -25.94 -24.16 -3.05
CA ILE A 43 -26.19 -23.01 -2.17
C ILE A 43 -25.75 -23.31 -0.74
N ASP A 44 -25.91 -24.55 -0.27
CA ASP A 44 -25.57 -24.96 1.10
C ASP A 44 -24.05 -25.02 1.32
N ALA A 45 -23.28 -25.33 0.28
CA ALA A 45 -21.83 -25.24 0.31
C ALA A 45 -21.34 -23.79 0.37
N TYR A 46 -22.01 -22.87 -0.35
CA TYR A 46 -21.64 -21.44 -0.36
C TYR A 46 -21.91 -20.77 0.99
N THR A 47 -23.08 -21.00 1.59
CA THR A 47 -23.43 -20.48 2.93
C THR A 47 -22.54 -21.06 4.03
N SER A 48 -22.10 -22.31 3.91
CA SER A 48 -21.11 -22.91 4.83
C SER A 48 -19.75 -22.20 4.75
N ILE A 49 -19.27 -21.87 3.54
CA ILE A 49 -18.00 -21.17 3.35
C ILE A 49 -18.05 -19.74 3.89
N ASP A 50 -19.12 -19.00 3.60
CA ASP A 50 -19.30 -17.63 4.11
C ASP A 50 -19.35 -17.59 5.64
N SER A 51 -20.05 -18.54 6.25
CA SER A 51 -20.10 -18.68 7.72
C SER A 51 -18.71 -18.92 8.31
N LYS A 52 -17.89 -19.76 7.66
CA LYS A 52 -16.49 -20.01 8.08
C LYS A 52 -15.61 -18.76 7.92
N ILE A 53 -15.77 -18.01 6.84
CA ILE A 53 -15.06 -16.75 6.63
C ILE A 53 -15.44 -15.72 7.70
N GLN A 54 -16.72 -15.65 8.05
CA GLN A 54 -17.21 -14.76 9.10
C GLN A 54 -16.63 -15.15 10.47
N ARG A 55 -16.61 -16.45 10.82
CA ARG A 55 -15.94 -16.94 12.03
C ARG A 55 -14.45 -16.56 12.05
N LEU A 56 -13.73 -16.78 10.96
CA LEU A 56 -12.31 -16.39 10.87
C LEU A 56 -12.12 -14.88 11.09
N LYS A 57 -12.97 -14.05 10.48
CA LYS A 57 -12.93 -12.60 10.66
C LYS A 57 -13.14 -12.22 12.12
N ASP A 58 -14.08 -12.86 12.80
CA ASP A 58 -14.37 -12.58 14.21
C ASP A 58 -13.24 -13.07 15.12
N GLU A 59 -12.69 -14.27 14.89
CA GLU A 59 -11.49 -14.78 15.58
C GLU A 59 -10.32 -13.81 15.45
N MET A 60 -10.06 -13.31 14.24
CA MET A 60 -9.02 -12.32 13.99
C MET A 60 -9.27 -11.04 14.79
N ILE A 61 -10.49 -10.49 14.76
CA ILE A 61 -10.82 -9.25 15.49
C ILE A 61 -10.67 -9.47 17.00
N GLN A 62 -11.12 -10.61 17.52
CA GLN A 62 -10.98 -10.97 18.93
C GLN A 62 -9.51 -11.13 19.34
N ALA A 63 -8.68 -11.79 18.52
CA ALA A 63 -7.25 -11.92 18.79
C ALA A 63 -6.55 -10.56 18.84
N ALA A 64 -6.92 -9.63 17.97
CA ALA A 64 -6.40 -8.26 18.01
C ALA A 64 -6.86 -7.51 19.27
N LYS A 65 -8.12 -7.66 19.67
CA LYS A 65 -8.66 -7.05 20.91
C LYS A 65 -7.97 -7.59 22.15
N ARG A 66 -7.86 -8.92 22.31
CA ARG A 66 -7.16 -9.56 23.43
C ARG A 66 -5.74 -9.04 23.57
N ASP A 67 -4.98 -9.02 22.47
CA ASP A 67 -3.61 -8.50 22.51
C ASP A 67 -3.56 -7.02 22.89
N ASN A 68 -4.50 -6.19 22.42
CA ASN A 68 -4.56 -4.78 22.79
C ASN A 68 -4.91 -4.59 24.28
N GLU A 69 -5.84 -5.38 24.81
CA GLU A 69 -6.22 -5.34 26.23
C GLU A 69 -5.08 -5.79 27.15
N ILE A 70 -4.38 -6.87 26.78
CA ILE A 70 -3.17 -7.32 27.49
C ILE A 70 -2.14 -6.19 27.54
N ILE A 71 -1.88 -5.52 26.42
CA ILE A 71 -0.89 -4.43 26.37
C ILE A 71 -1.38 -3.21 27.16
N LEU A 72 -2.67 -2.87 27.09
CA LEU A 72 -3.24 -1.80 27.91
C LEU A 72 -3.08 -2.11 29.41
N ALA A 73 -3.39 -3.34 29.84
CA ALA A 73 -3.21 -3.76 31.23
C ALA A 73 -1.74 -3.66 31.65
N GLN A 74 -0.81 -4.06 30.78
CA GLN A 74 0.63 -3.90 31.00
C GLN A 74 1.07 -2.44 31.13
N ILE A 75 0.53 -1.52 30.30
CA ILE A 75 0.80 -0.07 30.39
C ILE A 75 0.26 0.49 31.71
N GLU A 76 -0.93 0.07 32.13
CA GLU A 76 -1.58 0.52 33.37
C GLU A 76 -0.99 -0.13 34.64
N GLY A 77 -0.10 -1.12 34.49
CA GLY A 77 0.47 -1.88 35.61
C GLY A 77 -0.54 -2.79 36.31
N LYS A 78 -1.62 -3.18 35.61
CA LYS A 78 -2.65 -4.09 36.10
C LYS A 78 -2.44 -5.49 35.53
N GLU A 79 -2.82 -6.50 36.30
CA GLU A 79 -2.94 -7.87 35.78
C GLU A 79 -4.18 -7.98 34.90
N PHE A 80 -4.00 -8.54 33.70
CA PHE A 80 -5.10 -8.86 32.81
C PHE A 80 -5.90 -10.02 33.42
N LYS A 81 -7.20 -9.81 33.67
CA LYS A 81 -8.14 -10.86 34.08
C LYS A 81 -8.96 -11.22 32.86
N GLU A 82 -8.75 -12.42 32.31
CA GLU A 82 -9.60 -12.92 31.23
C GLU A 82 -10.94 -13.34 31.84
N ASP A 83 -12.04 -12.68 31.45
CA ASP A 83 -13.39 -13.12 31.83
C ASP A 83 -13.71 -14.39 31.02
N THR A 84 -13.47 -15.56 31.60
CA THR A 84 -13.79 -16.87 31.02
C THR A 84 -15.27 -17.24 31.20
N THR A 85 -16.18 -16.31 30.91
CA THR A 85 -17.62 -16.63 30.89
C THR A 85 -18.05 -16.84 29.43
N ASN A 86 -18.47 -18.07 29.11
CA ASN A 86 -19.07 -18.53 27.84
C ASN A 86 -18.10 -19.16 26.80
N LYS A 87 -17.48 -20.30 27.10
CA LYS A 87 -16.77 -21.14 26.11
C LYS A 87 -17.16 -22.64 26.18
N ASP A 88 -18.37 -22.94 26.62
CA ASP A 88 -19.00 -24.25 26.47
C ASP A 88 -20.19 -23.96 25.50
N ASP A 89 -20.26 -24.38 24.24
CA ASP A 89 -20.32 -25.76 23.77
C ASP A 89 -20.23 -25.94 22.20
N GLU A 90 -19.85 -24.95 21.39
CA GLU A 90 -20.21 -24.99 19.93
C GLU A 90 -19.10 -25.17 18.86
N ASP A 91 -17.80 -25.25 19.18
CA ASP A 91 -16.74 -25.21 18.14
C ASP A 91 -15.78 -26.42 18.13
N LYS A 92 -16.30 -27.64 17.93
CA LYS A 92 -15.48 -28.86 17.65
C LYS A 92 -15.47 -29.35 16.20
N ASP A 93 -16.03 -28.59 15.25
CA ASP A 93 -16.12 -29.02 13.85
C ASP A 93 -15.29 -28.12 12.90
N PHE A 94 -13.96 -28.22 12.99
CA PHE A 94 -13.06 -27.79 11.91
C PHE A 94 -11.98 -28.86 11.69
N ASP A 95 -12.39 -29.97 11.06
CA ASP A 95 -11.47 -30.98 10.55
C ASP A 95 -11.43 -30.88 9.01
N LEU A 96 -10.27 -30.54 8.48
CA LEU A 96 -9.96 -30.63 7.06
C LEU A 96 -9.19 -31.94 6.88
N SER A 97 -9.81 -32.87 6.14
CA SER A 97 -9.39 -34.24 5.80
C SER A 97 -9.37 -35.26 6.95
N ASP A 98 -10.41 -36.12 6.95
CA ASP A 98 -10.44 -37.41 7.64
C ASP A 98 -9.32 -38.33 7.12
N GLU A 99 -8.28 -38.58 7.91
CA GLU A 99 -7.53 -39.86 7.88
C GLU A 99 -6.60 -40.15 9.08
N GLU A 100 -6.48 -39.29 10.10
CA GLU A 100 -5.67 -39.60 11.29
C GLU A 100 -6.41 -39.25 12.59
N LYS A 101 -7.33 -40.12 13.03
CA LYS A 101 -8.02 -40.01 14.33
C LYS A 101 -8.07 -41.37 15.00
N ASP A 102 -7.08 -41.69 15.81
CA ASP A 102 -7.21 -42.67 16.90
C ASP A 102 -6.23 -42.45 18.08
N GLU A 103 -5.33 -41.45 18.06
CA GLU A 103 -4.31 -41.30 19.14
C GLU A 103 -4.51 -40.08 20.08
N GLU A 104 -5.31 -39.07 19.74
CA GLU A 104 -5.33 -37.78 20.48
C GLU A 104 -6.40 -37.66 21.59
N ALA A 105 -7.28 -38.66 21.73
CA ALA A 105 -8.41 -38.59 22.69
C ALA A 105 -8.00 -38.77 24.17
N VAL A 106 -6.75 -39.16 24.45
CA VAL A 106 -6.28 -39.44 25.82
C VAL A 106 -5.57 -38.22 26.46
N GLU A 107 -5.20 -37.20 25.67
CA GLU A 107 -4.49 -36.02 26.17
C GLU A 107 -5.43 -34.91 26.70
N SER A 108 -6.74 -35.05 26.47
CA SER A 108 -7.74 -34.00 26.77
C SER A 108 -8.09 -33.84 28.26
N GLU A 109 -7.83 -34.83 29.12
CA GLU A 109 -8.12 -34.75 30.56
C GLU A 109 -7.01 -34.08 31.40
N ASP A 110 -5.79 -33.96 30.86
CA ASP A 110 -4.65 -33.33 31.56
C ASP A 110 -4.52 -31.83 31.28
N VAL A 111 -5.17 -31.30 30.23
CA VAL A 111 -5.13 -29.87 29.87
C VAL A 111 -5.90 -29.00 30.87
N GLU A 112 -6.98 -29.52 31.44
CA GLU A 112 -7.87 -28.77 32.35
C GLU A 112 -7.24 -28.51 33.73
N LYS A 113 -6.22 -29.30 34.11
CA LYS A 113 -5.48 -29.12 35.38
C LYS A 113 -4.29 -28.18 35.28
N GLN A 114 -3.82 -27.84 34.07
CA GLN A 114 -2.69 -26.92 33.87
C GLN A 114 -3.07 -25.43 33.83
N ASP A 115 -4.36 -25.09 33.82
CA ASP A 115 -4.80 -23.70 33.69
C ASP A 115 -4.66 -22.89 34.99
N VAL A 116 -4.49 -23.57 36.14
CA VAL A 116 -4.36 -22.90 37.45
C VAL A 116 -2.94 -22.39 37.73
N GLU A 117 -1.90 -22.96 37.09
CA GLU A 117 -0.50 -22.60 37.36
C GLU A 117 0.05 -21.45 36.48
N LYS A 118 -0.67 -21.02 35.44
CA LYS A 118 -0.25 -19.93 34.53
C LYS A 118 -0.56 -18.51 35.06
N SER A 119 -0.99 -18.37 36.30
CA SER A 119 -1.38 -17.07 36.90
C SER A 119 -0.20 -16.13 37.22
N ASN A 120 1.06 -16.57 37.07
CA ASN A 120 2.25 -15.76 37.38
C ASN A 120 3.17 -15.43 36.19
N VAL A 121 2.83 -15.85 34.97
CA VAL A 121 3.56 -15.39 33.78
C VAL A 121 2.88 -14.12 33.30
N LYS A 122 3.59 -12.98 33.32
CA LYS A 122 3.16 -11.75 32.64
C LYS A 122 2.64 -12.14 31.26
N THR A 123 1.33 -12.05 31.04
CA THR A 123 0.69 -12.52 29.81
C THR A 123 1.25 -11.72 28.65
N ILE A 124 1.99 -12.38 27.75
CA ILE A 124 2.52 -11.75 26.54
C ILE A 124 1.41 -11.73 25.49
N ALA A 125 1.24 -10.60 24.80
CA ALA A 125 0.31 -10.49 23.68
C ALA A 125 0.78 -11.33 22.48
N ALA A 126 0.38 -12.60 22.45
CA ALA A 126 0.78 -13.58 21.45
C ALA A 126 -0.40 -14.11 20.61
N SER A 127 -1.65 -13.68 20.88
CA SER A 127 -2.86 -14.24 20.26
C SER A 127 -2.83 -14.10 18.74
N LYS A 128 -2.41 -12.93 18.23
CA LYS A 128 -2.24 -12.72 16.79
C LYS A 128 -1.17 -13.64 16.18
N LEU A 129 -0.09 -13.92 16.90
CA LEU A 129 0.99 -14.78 16.39
C LEU A 129 0.56 -16.25 16.33
N VAL A 130 -0.19 -16.70 17.33
CA VAL A 130 -0.75 -18.07 17.36
C VAL A 130 -1.76 -18.28 16.23
N LEU A 131 -2.62 -17.29 15.96
CA LEU A 131 -3.64 -17.41 14.92
C LEU A 131 -3.11 -17.17 13.48
N LEU A 132 -1.92 -16.56 13.34
CA LEU A 132 -1.34 -16.17 12.05
C LEU A 132 -1.22 -17.32 11.03
N PRO A 133 -0.76 -18.55 11.37
CA PRO A 133 -0.65 -19.63 10.39
C PRO A 133 -2.01 -20.04 9.79
N LYS A 134 -3.06 -20.16 10.62
CA LYS A 134 -4.43 -20.46 10.17
C LYS A 134 -4.95 -19.37 9.23
N VAL A 135 -4.73 -18.10 9.61
CA VAL A 135 -5.11 -16.94 8.80
C VAL A 135 -4.38 -16.94 7.45
N LEU A 136 -3.09 -17.22 7.43
CA LEU A 136 -2.30 -17.28 6.19
C LEU A 136 -2.75 -18.40 5.27
N HIS A 137 -3.06 -19.57 5.82
CA HIS A 137 -3.57 -20.70 5.04
C HIS A 137 -4.85 -20.33 4.28
N ILE A 138 -5.79 -19.64 4.93
CA ILE A 138 -7.07 -19.26 4.33
C ILE A 138 -6.92 -18.05 3.40
N LEU A 139 -6.20 -16.99 3.81
CA LEU A 139 -6.11 -15.76 3.01
C LEU A 139 -5.29 -15.93 1.72
N ASN A 140 -4.38 -16.91 1.65
CA ASN A 140 -3.61 -17.19 0.44
C ASN A 140 -4.41 -17.96 -0.63
N ARG A 141 -5.61 -18.47 -0.30
CA ARG A 141 -6.47 -19.18 -1.25
C ARG A 141 -7.19 -18.22 -2.19
N VAL A 142 -6.72 -18.16 -3.44
CA VAL A 142 -7.22 -17.25 -4.50
C VAL A 142 -8.70 -17.49 -4.82
N ASP A 143 -9.16 -18.74 -4.72
CA ASP A 143 -10.55 -19.14 -4.92
C ASP A 143 -11.49 -18.54 -3.88
N LEU A 144 -11.02 -18.25 -2.67
CA LEU A 144 -11.82 -17.64 -1.61
C LEU A 144 -11.79 -16.11 -1.63
N HIS A 145 -10.97 -15.46 -2.47
CA HIS A 145 -10.73 -14.01 -2.41
C HIS A 145 -12.00 -13.17 -2.60
N GLU A 146 -12.95 -13.61 -3.41
CA GLU A 146 -14.20 -12.87 -3.63
C GLU A 146 -15.09 -12.93 -2.40
N SER A 147 -15.41 -14.14 -1.90
CA SER A 147 -16.16 -14.34 -0.66
C SER A 147 -15.49 -13.67 0.55
N LEU A 148 -14.15 -13.70 0.62
CA LEU A 148 -13.38 -12.98 1.65
C LEU A 148 -13.63 -11.47 1.64
N LEU A 149 -13.67 -10.86 0.45
CA LEU A 149 -13.95 -9.44 0.29
C LEU A 149 -15.43 -9.11 0.59
N GLU A 150 -16.37 -9.95 0.13
CA GLU A 150 -17.80 -9.81 0.41
C GLU A 150 -18.11 -9.82 1.91
N ASN A 151 -17.43 -10.68 2.67
CA ASN A 151 -17.54 -10.76 4.12
C ASN A 151 -16.69 -9.69 4.87
N ASN A 152 -16.08 -8.75 4.14
CA ASN A 152 -15.29 -7.64 4.69
C ASN A 152 -14.12 -8.11 5.59
N ILE A 153 -13.34 -9.09 5.11
CA ILE A 153 -12.12 -9.54 5.80
C ILE A 153 -11.08 -8.43 5.95
N LEU A 154 -11.10 -7.44 5.05
CA LEU A 154 -10.19 -6.28 5.08
C LEU A 154 -10.29 -5.51 6.41
N LEU A 155 -11.45 -5.53 7.06
CA LEU A 155 -11.63 -4.96 8.39
C LEU A 155 -10.79 -5.70 9.43
N ALA A 156 -10.80 -7.04 9.44
CA ALA A 156 -9.99 -7.82 10.37
C ALA A 156 -8.48 -7.63 10.12
N ILE A 157 -8.06 -7.61 8.84
CA ILE A 157 -6.67 -7.30 8.46
C ILE A 157 -6.27 -5.91 8.96
N ARG A 158 -7.18 -4.93 8.89
CA ARG A 158 -6.94 -3.59 9.43
C ARG A 158 -6.70 -3.64 10.94
N PHE A 159 -7.55 -4.32 11.71
CA PHE A 159 -7.36 -4.45 13.16
C PHE A 159 -6.02 -5.10 13.55
N TRP A 160 -5.53 -6.04 12.75
CA TRP A 160 -4.21 -6.67 12.97
C TRP A 160 -3.03 -5.75 12.67
N LEU A 161 -3.21 -4.84 11.72
CA LEU A 161 -2.19 -3.90 11.27
C LEU A 161 -2.25 -2.54 12.01
N ASP A 162 -3.36 -2.23 12.69
CA ASP A 162 -3.51 -0.98 13.44
C ASP A 162 -2.40 -0.86 14.51
N PRO A 163 -1.87 0.36 14.73
CA PRO A 163 -0.87 0.57 15.77
C PRO A 163 -1.43 0.20 17.13
N LEU A 164 -0.58 -0.38 17.96
CA LEU A 164 -0.92 -0.86 19.29
C LEU A 164 -1.12 0.33 20.25
N PRO A 165 -1.78 0.13 21.40
CA PRO A 165 -2.08 1.21 22.35
C PRO A 165 -0.84 1.92 22.92
N ASP A 166 0.32 1.26 22.94
CA ASP A 166 1.62 1.84 23.29
C ASP A 166 2.27 2.64 22.12
N GLY A 167 1.60 2.71 20.97
CA GLY A 167 2.10 3.30 19.73
C GLY A 167 3.12 2.43 19.00
N SER A 168 3.38 1.20 19.45
CA SER A 168 4.18 0.22 18.71
C SER A 168 3.42 -0.29 17.48
N LEU A 169 4.17 -0.88 16.55
CA LEU A 169 3.60 -1.56 15.40
C LEU A 169 3.51 -3.05 15.69
N PRO A 170 2.57 -3.79 15.08
CA PRO A 170 2.52 -5.24 15.22
C PRO A 170 3.83 -5.88 14.74
N SER A 171 4.08 -7.13 15.13
CA SER A 171 5.32 -7.83 14.76
C SER A 171 5.60 -7.74 13.25
N TYR A 172 6.89 -7.64 12.88
CA TYR A 172 7.33 -7.56 11.49
C TYR A 172 6.74 -8.71 10.64
N GLU A 173 6.62 -9.91 11.20
CA GLU A 173 6.09 -11.07 10.49
C GLU A 173 4.60 -10.89 10.14
N ILE A 174 3.80 -10.34 11.06
CA ILE A 174 2.40 -9.98 10.81
C ILE A 174 2.33 -8.91 9.71
N GLN A 175 3.13 -7.84 9.83
CA GLN A 175 3.15 -6.76 8.85
C GLN A 175 3.49 -7.28 7.45
N LYS A 176 4.60 -8.03 7.33
CA LYS A 176 5.11 -8.56 6.07
C LYS A 176 4.09 -9.45 5.38
N ASN A 177 3.53 -10.41 6.11
CA ASN A 177 2.62 -11.40 5.55
C ASN A 177 1.28 -10.78 5.14
N LEU A 178 0.67 -9.96 6.01
CA LEU A 178 -0.60 -9.31 5.69
C LEU A 178 -0.46 -8.30 4.55
N ILE A 179 0.63 -7.54 4.48
CA ILE A 179 0.87 -6.62 3.35
C ILE A 179 1.04 -7.39 2.03
N ASN A 180 1.66 -8.58 2.04
CA ASN A 180 1.75 -9.41 0.85
C ASN A 180 0.37 -9.94 0.42
N ILE A 181 -0.43 -10.44 1.37
CA ILE A 181 -1.82 -10.84 1.10
C ILE A 181 -2.62 -9.69 0.51
N LEU A 182 -2.48 -8.46 1.02
CA LEU A 182 -3.18 -7.30 0.47
C LEU A 182 -2.78 -7.01 -0.98
N ILE A 183 -1.54 -7.31 -1.38
CA ILE A 183 -1.10 -7.21 -2.78
C ILE A 183 -1.75 -8.31 -3.63
N ASP A 184 -1.86 -9.52 -3.09
CA ASP A 184 -2.42 -10.67 -3.80
C ASP A 184 -3.94 -10.56 -3.95
N LEU A 185 -4.64 -10.06 -2.93
CA LEU A 185 -6.05 -9.64 -3.02
C LEU A 185 -6.24 -8.52 -4.05
N ASN A 186 -5.17 -7.78 -4.35
CA ASN A 186 -5.13 -6.65 -5.27
C ASN A 186 -4.53 -6.99 -6.64
N ILE A 187 -4.54 -8.24 -7.11
CA ILE A 187 -3.98 -8.58 -8.43
C ILE A 187 -4.85 -7.97 -9.56
N ALA A 188 -4.55 -6.71 -9.85
CA ALA A 188 -4.68 -5.94 -11.09
C ALA A 188 -6.04 -5.67 -11.74
N ASN A 189 -7.10 -6.49 -11.65
CA ASN A 189 -8.24 -6.35 -12.59
C ASN A 189 -9.67 -6.52 -12.03
N LYS A 190 -9.90 -6.58 -10.71
CA LYS A 190 -11.27 -6.74 -10.17
C LYS A 190 -12.02 -5.42 -9.89
N ASN A 191 -11.59 -4.31 -10.50
CA ASN A 191 -12.33 -3.03 -10.46
C ASN A 191 -13.38 -2.94 -11.58
N GLU A 192 -13.87 -4.07 -12.07
CA GLU A 192 -15.05 -4.09 -12.92
C GLU A 192 -16.20 -3.48 -12.10
N ASN A 193 -16.73 -2.34 -12.57
CA ASN A 193 -17.85 -1.61 -11.96
C ASN A 193 -17.59 -0.95 -10.59
N GLY A 194 -16.33 -0.85 -10.13
CA GLY A 194 -15.99 -0.15 -8.88
C GLY A 194 -16.32 -0.92 -7.59
N SER A 195 -16.61 -2.22 -7.67
CA SER A 195 -16.96 -3.06 -6.51
C SER A 195 -15.88 -3.02 -5.41
N PHE A 196 -14.61 -3.13 -5.77
CA PHE A 196 -13.52 -3.12 -4.79
C PHE A 196 -13.42 -1.82 -3.98
N THR A 197 -13.84 -0.68 -4.55
CA THR A 197 -13.89 0.59 -3.83
C THR A 197 -14.90 0.56 -2.67
N LYS A 198 -15.98 -0.24 -2.78
CA LYS A 198 -16.93 -0.48 -1.69
C LYS A 198 -16.22 -1.11 -0.49
N TYR A 199 -15.48 -2.19 -0.70
CA TYR A 199 -14.77 -2.90 0.37
C TYR A 199 -13.69 -2.03 1.03
N LEU A 200 -13.00 -1.17 0.26
CA LEU A 200 -12.03 -0.21 0.82
C LEU A 200 -12.71 0.84 1.72
N LYS A 201 -13.89 1.33 1.32
CA LYS A 201 -14.67 2.29 2.13
C LYS A 201 -15.19 1.64 3.40
N GLU A 202 -15.71 0.42 3.31
CA GLU A 202 -16.30 -0.31 4.42
C GLU A 202 -15.27 -0.70 5.49
N SER A 203 -14.12 -1.23 5.07
CA SER A 203 -13.02 -1.59 5.99
C SER A 203 -12.25 -0.38 6.52
N GLY A 204 -12.13 0.69 5.73
CA GLY A 204 -11.32 1.87 6.06
C GLY A 204 -9.81 1.60 6.05
N ILE A 205 -9.36 0.47 5.51
CA ILE A 205 -7.94 0.04 5.47
C ILE A 205 -7.02 1.06 4.77
N GLY A 206 -7.54 1.84 3.81
CA GLY A 206 -6.76 2.86 3.10
C GLY A 206 -6.15 3.93 4.02
N LYS A 207 -6.84 4.30 5.11
CA LYS A 207 -6.30 5.25 6.10
C LYS A 207 -5.08 4.68 6.82
N LEU A 208 -5.14 3.39 7.17
CA LEU A 208 -4.04 2.68 7.80
C LEU A 208 -2.82 2.58 6.87
N LEU A 209 -3.01 2.27 5.60
CA LEU A 209 -1.89 2.23 4.65
C LEU A 209 -1.18 3.59 4.50
N ILE A 210 -1.93 4.70 4.55
CA ILE A 210 -1.32 6.04 4.56
C ILE A 210 -0.47 6.25 5.82
N PHE A 211 -0.92 5.74 6.98
CA PHE A 211 -0.12 5.73 8.20
C PHE A 211 1.17 4.91 8.04
N TYR A 212 1.10 3.69 7.48
CA TYR A 212 2.29 2.88 7.20
C TYR A 212 3.29 3.56 6.26
N LYS A 213 2.79 4.26 5.22
CA LYS A 213 3.62 5.07 4.33
C LYS A 213 4.37 6.19 5.06
N LYS A 214 3.71 6.85 6.02
CA LYS A 214 4.27 8.01 6.75
C LYS A 214 5.12 7.63 7.96
N SER A 215 4.84 6.49 8.58
CA SER A 215 5.47 6.08 9.85
C SER A 215 6.97 5.85 9.69
N LYS A 216 7.79 6.39 10.60
CA LYS A 216 9.24 6.16 10.60
C LYS A 216 9.62 4.75 11.09
N ARG A 217 8.72 4.08 11.81
CA ARG A 217 8.92 2.76 12.42
C ARG A 217 8.76 1.59 11.44
N VAL A 218 8.21 1.84 10.25
CA VAL A 218 8.01 0.81 9.22
C VAL A 218 9.27 0.66 8.37
N GLU A 219 9.65 -0.59 8.10
CA GLU A 219 10.76 -0.97 7.23
C GLU A 219 10.61 -0.42 5.81
N VAL A 220 11.74 -0.02 5.21
CA VAL A 220 11.76 0.62 3.88
C VAL A 220 11.17 -0.29 2.79
N ASN A 221 11.43 -1.59 2.88
CA ASN A 221 10.90 -2.57 1.92
C ASN A 221 9.38 -2.68 1.99
N LEU A 222 8.80 -2.65 3.20
CA LEU A 222 7.35 -2.67 3.39
C LEU A 222 6.72 -1.35 2.96
N LYS A 223 7.37 -0.21 3.22
CA LYS A 223 6.90 1.10 2.73
C LYS A 223 6.73 1.13 1.21
N ARG A 224 7.72 0.64 0.46
CA ARG A 224 7.63 0.59 -1.01
C ARG A 224 6.45 -0.27 -1.48
N LYS A 225 6.22 -1.40 -0.83
CA LYS A 225 5.06 -2.27 -1.10
C LYS A 225 3.73 -1.55 -0.84
N VAL A 226 3.62 -0.88 0.31
CA VAL A 226 2.44 -0.09 0.68
C VAL A 226 2.22 1.10 -0.25
N GLU A 227 3.29 1.77 -0.70
CA GLU A 227 3.19 2.87 -1.67
C GLU A 227 2.67 2.41 -3.03
N LYS A 228 3.16 1.26 -3.51
CA LYS A 228 2.65 0.63 -4.73
C LYS A 228 1.17 0.26 -4.56
N LEU A 229 0.83 -0.43 -3.47
CA LEU A 229 -0.53 -0.83 -3.14
C LEU A 229 -1.50 0.37 -3.08
N LEU A 230 -1.09 1.46 -2.42
CA LEU A 230 -1.88 2.69 -2.33
C LEU A 230 -2.06 3.35 -3.71
N SER A 231 -1.03 3.32 -4.55
CA SER A 231 -1.15 3.80 -5.93
C SER A 231 -2.18 2.95 -6.69
N ASP A 232 -2.08 1.63 -6.60
CA ASP A 232 -2.95 0.71 -7.35
C ASP A 232 -4.41 0.83 -6.90
N TRP A 233 -4.67 0.96 -5.60
CA TRP A 233 -6.02 1.14 -5.04
C TRP A 233 -6.62 2.51 -5.32
N SER A 234 -5.80 3.58 -5.32
CA SER A 234 -6.31 4.94 -5.54
C SER A 234 -6.56 5.26 -7.01
N ARG A 235 -5.81 4.65 -7.95
CA ARG A 235 -5.86 4.93 -9.39
C ARG A 235 -7.27 4.92 -10.00
N PRO A 236 -8.11 3.88 -9.82
CA PRO A 236 -9.47 3.87 -10.37
C PRO A 236 -10.34 5.00 -9.80
N ILE A 237 -10.14 5.36 -8.53
CA ILE A 237 -10.91 6.39 -7.83
C ILE A 237 -10.56 7.78 -8.36
N ILE A 238 -9.26 8.06 -8.56
CA ILE A 238 -8.78 9.35 -9.08
C ILE A 238 -8.75 9.40 -10.62
N GLN A 239 -9.19 8.34 -11.28
CA GLN A 239 -9.15 8.15 -12.74
C GLN A 239 -7.75 8.41 -13.33
N ALA A 240 -6.70 8.04 -12.59
CA ALA A 240 -5.33 8.14 -13.04
C ALA A 240 -4.90 6.83 -13.69
N SER A 241 -4.46 6.90 -14.93
CA SER A 241 -3.94 5.76 -15.67
C SER A 241 -2.53 5.38 -15.22
N ASP A 242 -2.21 4.08 -15.23
CA ASP A 242 -0.83 3.59 -15.07
C ASP A 242 -0.01 3.60 -16.37
N ASN A 243 -0.66 3.84 -17.50
CA ASN A 243 0.04 3.95 -18.77
C ASN A 243 0.94 5.20 -18.78
N TYR A 244 2.24 4.98 -18.95
CA TYR A 244 3.24 6.04 -19.04
C TYR A 244 2.88 7.13 -20.07
N LYS A 245 2.19 6.76 -21.16
CA LYS A 245 1.77 7.70 -22.21
C LYS A 245 0.80 8.78 -21.72
N HIS A 246 0.01 8.48 -20.70
CA HIS A 246 -0.95 9.42 -20.11
C HIS A 246 -0.34 10.24 -18.97
N LYS A 247 0.93 9.98 -18.61
CA LYS A 247 1.66 10.80 -17.63
C LYS A 247 1.76 12.23 -18.14
N ARG A 248 1.07 13.16 -17.47
CA ARG A 248 1.15 14.60 -17.77
C ARG A 248 2.52 15.13 -17.36
N ILE A 249 3.46 15.13 -18.28
CA ILE A 249 4.76 15.79 -18.10
C ILE A 249 4.55 17.27 -18.39
N LEU A 250 4.75 18.12 -17.37
CA LEU A 250 4.72 19.56 -17.56
C LEU A 250 5.89 19.96 -18.46
N LYS A 251 5.56 20.38 -19.68
CA LYS A 251 6.54 20.87 -20.64
C LYS A 251 6.66 22.38 -20.49
N LYS A 252 7.88 22.89 -20.62
CA LYS A 252 8.14 24.33 -20.68
C LYS A 252 8.94 24.64 -21.92
N GLU A 253 8.47 25.62 -22.68
CA GLU A 253 9.24 26.18 -23.80
C GLU A 253 10.45 26.91 -23.25
N TYR A 254 11.62 26.57 -23.79
CA TYR A 254 12.89 27.16 -23.39
C TYR A 254 13.40 28.00 -24.56
N ASP A 255 13.21 29.32 -24.47
CA ASP A 255 13.83 30.26 -25.40
C ASP A 255 15.28 30.54 -24.95
N TYR A 256 16.21 29.99 -25.71
CA TYR A 256 17.64 30.16 -25.48
C TYR A 256 18.09 31.64 -25.54
N LYS A 257 17.50 32.46 -26.41
CA LYS A 257 17.87 33.88 -26.57
C LYS A 257 17.42 34.67 -25.36
N GLN A 258 16.18 34.47 -24.91
CA GLN A 258 15.69 35.10 -23.68
C GLN A 258 16.50 34.64 -22.46
N HIS A 259 16.80 33.34 -22.35
CA HIS A 259 17.61 32.84 -21.25
C HIS A 259 19.02 33.44 -21.26
N GLN A 260 19.68 33.57 -22.41
CA GLN A 260 20.96 34.29 -22.51
C GLN A 260 20.86 35.74 -22.03
N ILE A 261 19.85 36.47 -22.48
CA ILE A 261 19.62 37.87 -22.08
C ILE A 261 19.42 37.93 -20.55
N GLU A 262 18.64 37.02 -19.98
CA GLU A 262 18.40 36.98 -18.54
C GLU A 262 19.66 36.63 -17.74
N GLN A 263 20.46 35.67 -18.22
CA GLN A 263 21.76 35.32 -17.62
C GLN A 263 22.71 36.53 -17.65
N THR A 264 22.80 37.25 -18.78
CA THR A 264 23.64 38.44 -18.87
C THR A 264 23.15 39.58 -17.96
N LYS A 265 21.83 39.75 -17.81
CA LYS A 265 21.24 40.70 -16.85
C LYS A 265 21.58 40.33 -15.40
N LYS A 266 21.44 39.06 -15.03
CA LYS A 266 21.81 38.54 -13.69
C LYS A 266 23.30 38.72 -13.40
N LEU A 267 24.16 38.40 -14.37
CA LEU A 267 25.61 38.63 -14.25
C LEU A 267 25.90 40.12 -14.01
N LYS A 268 25.30 41.02 -14.81
CA LYS A 268 25.48 42.47 -14.66
C LYS A 268 25.01 42.98 -13.29
N GLN A 269 23.88 42.48 -12.77
CA GLN A 269 23.41 42.83 -11.43
C GLN A 269 24.36 42.34 -10.34
N ASN A 270 24.84 41.10 -10.42
CA ASN A 270 25.80 40.56 -9.46
C ASN A 270 27.14 41.32 -9.52
N LEU A 271 27.59 41.71 -10.71
CA LEU A 271 28.77 42.56 -10.90
C LEU A 271 28.59 43.97 -10.29
N LYS A 272 27.38 44.54 -10.32
CA LYS A 272 27.08 45.80 -9.63
C LYS A 272 27.09 45.63 -8.11
N LYS A 273 26.36 44.63 -7.59
CA LYS A 273 26.33 44.32 -6.15
C LYS A 273 27.72 44.06 -5.58
N THR A 274 28.54 43.28 -6.28
CA THR A 274 29.93 43.00 -5.84
C THR A 274 30.82 44.23 -5.91
N LYS A 275 30.61 45.14 -6.87
CA LYS A 275 31.33 46.43 -6.90
C LYS A 275 30.92 47.34 -5.74
N GLU A 276 29.62 47.45 -5.47
CA GLU A 276 29.08 48.23 -4.35
C GLU A 276 29.58 47.68 -3.01
N GLU A 277 29.53 46.35 -2.79
CA GLU A 277 30.10 45.70 -1.61
C GLU A 277 31.61 45.90 -1.48
N ASN A 278 32.35 45.93 -2.59
CA ASN A 278 33.78 46.20 -2.56
C ASN A 278 34.08 47.67 -2.27
N GLU A 279 33.25 48.61 -2.73
CA GLU A 279 33.36 50.03 -2.41
C GLU A 279 33.02 50.31 -0.95
N THR A 280 31.97 49.69 -0.39
CA THR A 280 31.67 49.80 1.04
C THR A 280 32.79 49.18 1.88
N ARG A 281 33.32 48.01 1.51
CA ARG A 281 34.50 47.42 2.16
C ARG A 281 35.74 48.30 2.05
N LYS A 282 35.96 49.00 0.93
CA LYS A 282 37.06 49.95 0.79
C LYS A 282 36.89 51.16 1.70
N LYS A 283 35.70 51.73 1.79
CA LYS A 283 35.38 52.87 2.68
C LYS A 283 35.58 52.51 4.16
N ILE A 284 35.16 51.31 4.57
CA ILE A 284 35.38 50.78 5.92
C ILE A 284 36.88 50.58 6.18
N LYS A 285 37.64 50.07 5.20
CA LYS A 285 39.11 49.89 5.31
C LYS A 285 39.90 51.20 5.32
N THR A 286 39.44 52.25 4.64
CA THR A 286 40.09 53.57 4.69
C THR A 286 39.84 54.32 6.00
N ALA A 287 38.77 53.98 6.73
CA ALA A 287 38.48 54.53 8.06
C ALA A 287 39.27 53.83 9.19
N GLN A 288 39.77 52.62 8.97
CA GLN A 288 40.64 51.88 9.90
C GLN A 288 42.07 51.86 9.37
N VAL A 289 42.84 52.88 9.75
CA VAL A 289 44.28 52.97 9.49
C VAL A 289 45.02 51.96 10.37
N ASN A 290 45.61 50.94 9.74
CA ASN A 290 46.93 50.39 10.08
C ASN A 290 47.43 49.57 8.88
N LYS A 291 48.34 50.18 8.10
CA LYS A 291 48.77 49.72 6.77
C LYS A 291 49.65 48.46 6.79
N SER A 292 50.29 48.14 7.92
CA SER A 292 51.33 47.10 8.04
C SER A 292 50.79 45.69 8.33
N GLN A 293 49.66 45.52 9.02
CA GLN A 293 49.10 44.19 9.31
C GLN A 293 48.37 43.60 8.08
N LEU A 294 47.84 44.46 7.20
CA LEU A 294 47.01 44.05 6.07
C LEU A 294 47.78 43.39 4.91
N GLU A 295 49.07 43.70 4.77
CA GLU A 295 49.95 43.10 3.75
C GLU A 295 50.35 41.67 4.11
N SER A 296 50.47 41.37 5.41
CA SER A 296 50.72 40.00 5.91
C SER A 296 49.50 39.09 5.76
N GLU A 297 48.28 39.60 6.04
CA GLU A 297 47.04 38.84 5.84
C GLU A 297 46.69 38.59 4.36
N ARG A 298 47.10 39.50 3.46
CA ARG A 298 46.92 39.33 2.01
C ARG A 298 47.76 38.19 1.46
N LYS A 299 49.03 38.11 1.85
CA LYS A 299 49.93 37.01 1.50
C LYS A 299 49.37 35.65 1.96
N MET A 300 48.79 35.59 3.16
CA MET A 300 48.21 34.35 3.72
C MET A 300 46.87 33.93 3.09
N ARG A 301 46.17 34.82 2.37
CA ARG A 301 44.90 34.50 1.68
C ARG A 301 45.06 34.16 0.21
N GLU A 302 46.17 34.55 -0.42
CA GLU A 302 46.46 34.26 -1.83
C GLU A 302 47.02 32.84 -2.04
N GLU A 303 47.51 32.19 -0.98
CA GLU A 303 48.02 30.83 -1.03
C GLU A 303 46.90 29.80 -0.75
N GLY A 304 46.41 29.16 -1.81
CA GLY A 304 46.01 27.75 -1.73
C GLY A 304 44.57 27.38 -1.40
N ARG A 305 43.55 28.20 -1.73
CA ARG A 305 42.15 27.72 -1.71
C ARG A 305 41.62 27.49 -3.12
N THR A 306 41.80 26.27 -3.63
CA THR A 306 41.08 25.78 -4.81
C THR A 306 39.60 25.63 -4.45
N VAL A 307 38.74 26.47 -5.04
CA VAL A 307 37.28 26.37 -4.90
C VAL A 307 36.83 25.11 -5.64
N ILE A 308 36.47 24.07 -4.89
CA ILE A 308 35.85 22.88 -5.44
C ILE A 308 34.44 23.28 -5.90
N PRO A 309 34.09 23.13 -7.20
CA PRO A 309 32.75 23.44 -7.66
C PRO A 309 31.76 22.50 -7.00
N VAL A 310 30.81 23.07 -6.25
CA VAL A 310 29.73 22.31 -5.63
C VAL A 310 28.89 21.69 -6.74
N SER A 311 28.76 20.36 -6.76
CA SER A 311 27.94 19.66 -7.75
C SER A 311 26.49 20.12 -7.60
N SER A 312 26.01 20.91 -8.56
CA SER A 312 24.60 21.29 -8.63
C SER A 312 23.82 20.06 -9.10
N VAL A 313 23.23 19.32 -8.16
CA VAL A 313 22.17 18.36 -8.47
C VAL A 313 20.97 19.20 -8.92
N ARG A 314 20.75 19.29 -10.24
CA ARG A 314 19.62 20.02 -10.80
C ARG A 314 18.45 19.07 -10.92
N ASP A 315 17.45 19.26 -10.07
CA ASP A 315 16.17 18.59 -10.22
C ASP A 315 15.36 19.28 -11.32
N TYR A 316 15.06 18.55 -12.41
CA TYR A 316 14.30 19.08 -13.53
C TYR A 316 12.80 19.01 -13.22
N LYS A 317 12.17 20.17 -13.01
CA LYS A 317 10.71 20.30 -12.81
C LYS A 317 9.90 20.28 -14.10
N TYR A 318 10.51 20.68 -15.22
CA TYR A 318 9.85 20.79 -16.52
C TYR A 318 10.67 20.09 -17.60
N ALA A 319 10.00 19.35 -18.48
CA ALA A 319 10.65 18.77 -19.65
C ALA A 319 10.80 19.84 -20.76
N PRO A 320 11.93 19.85 -21.48
CA PRO A 320 12.09 20.73 -22.64
C PRO A 320 11.15 20.31 -23.76
N VAL A 321 10.58 21.29 -24.46
CA VAL A 321 9.88 21.06 -25.73
C VAL A 321 10.93 21.00 -26.83
N ALA A 322 10.95 19.92 -27.60
CA ALA A 322 11.82 19.82 -28.77
C ALA A 322 11.27 20.76 -29.86
N ASP A 323 12.02 21.82 -30.16
CA ASP A 323 11.74 22.67 -31.32
C ASP A 323 12.29 21.97 -32.56
N LEU A 324 11.42 21.24 -33.26
CA LEU A 324 11.77 20.49 -34.47
C LEU A 324 12.14 21.43 -35.64
N GLU A 325 11.71 22.69 -35.61
CA GLU A 325 12.04 23.67 -36.66
C GLU A 325 13.49 24.17 -36.50
N GLN A 326 13.94 24.39 -35.27
CA GLN A 326 15.35 24.70 -35.01
C GLN A 326 16.30 23.58 -35.45
N LEU A 327 15.90 22.32 -35.29
CA LEU A 327 16.71 21.18 -35.75
C LEU A 327 16.86 21.15 -37.28
N LYS A 328 15.80 21.49 -38.02
CA LYS A 328 15.83 21.57 -39.48
C LYS A 328 16.75 22.71 -39.95
N ASN A 329 16.70 23.86 -39.28
CA ASN A 329 17.51 25.03 -39.61
C ASN A 329 19.00 24.85 -39.27
N HIS A 330 19.35 23.92 -38.37
CA HIS A 330 20.73 23.60 -37.99
C HIS A 330 21.34 22.40 -38.73
N THR A 331 20.65 21.82 -39.72
CA THR A 331 21.22 20.74 -40.56
C THR A 331 22.47 21.18 -41.36
N SER A 332 22.71 22.48 -41.51
CA SER A 332 23.94 23.04 -42.10
C SER A 332 25.10 23.22 -41.11
N ASP A 333 24.85 23.17 -39.79
CA ASP A 333 25.81 23.42 -38.72
C ASP A 333 25.89 22.22 -37.75
N LEU A 334 25.94 21.00 -38.28
CA LEU A 334 26.12 19.74 -37.53
C LEU A 334 27.54 19.63 -36.92
N ALA A 335 27.94 20.60 -36.13
CA ALA A 335 29.19 20.60 -35.39
C ALA A 335 28.85 20.32 -33.93
N GLY A 336 29.03 19.07 -33.51
CA GLY A 336 28.68 18.55 -32.19
C GLY A 336 29.26 19.33 -30.99
N VAL A 337 28.87 18.90 -29.80
CA VAL A 337 29.25 19.51 -28.51
C VAL A 337 30.78 19.59 -28.41
N GLY A 338 31.34 20.79 -28.63
CA GLY A 338 32.78 21.03 -28.71
C GLY A 338 33.19 22.04 -29.79
N SER A 339 32.36 22.25 -30.81
CA SER A 339 32.65 23.15 -31.95
C SER A 339 32.68 24.66 -31.61
N THR A 340 32.13 25.04 -30.45
CA THR A 340 32.08 26.45 -29.99
C THR A 340 33.31 26.89 -29.22
N LEU A 341 34.20 25.97 -28.77
CA LEU A 341 35.42 26.34 -28.05
C LEU A 341 36.40 27.13 -28.95
N GLY A 342 36.35 26.95 -30.27
CA GLY A 342 37.23 27.65 -31.22
C GLY A 342 36.69 28.98 -31.77
N LYS A 343 35.40 29.29 -31.56
CA LYS A 343 34.73 30.45 -32.18
C LYS A 343 34.46 31.61 -31.22
N ASN A 344 34.73 31.45 -29.92
CA ASN A 344 34.60 32.55 -28.98
C ASN A 344 35.70 33.60 -29.23
N GLU A 345 35.38 34.64 -30.00
CA GLU A 345 36.28 35.77 -30.27
C GLU A 345 36.85 36.38 -28.98
N LEU A 346 36.10 36.29 -27.88
CA LEU A 346 36.52 36.73 -26.56
C LEU A 346 37.80 36.00 -26.08
N PHE A 347 37.87 34.67 -26.25
CA PHE A 347 39.04 33.87 -25.87
C PHE A 347 40.24 34.15 -26.79
N LYS A 348 40.00 34.33 -28.10
CA LYS A 348 41.06 34.76 -29.03
C LYS A 348 41.59 36.14 -28.67
N ARG A 349 40.73 37.07 -28.25
CA ARG A 349 41.14 38.41 -27.78
C ARG A 349 41.97 38.34 -26.50
N ILE A 350 41.59 37.50 -25.54
CA ILE A 350 42.33 37.31 -24.29
C ILE A 350 43.70 36.68 -24.54
N ASN A 351 43.77 35.61 -25.34
CA ASN A 351 45.05 34.98 -25.68
C ASN A 351 45.98 35.90 -26.48
N ARG A 352 45.45 36.73 -27.40
CA ARG A 352 46.25 37.77 -28.07
C ARG A 352 46.78 38.83 -27.12
N LYS A 353 46.08 39.10 -26.02
CA LYS A 353 46.49 40.07 -25.00
C LYS A 353 47.51 39.49 -24.02
N MET A 354 47.44 38.17 -23.76
CA MET A 354 48.33 37.44 -22.87
C MET A 354 49.61 36.93 -23.56
N GLY A 355 49.58 36.72 -24.89
CA GLY A 355 50.72 36.26 -25.68
C GLY A 355 51.69 37.35 -26.14
N LYS A 356 51.51 38.60 -25.69
CA LYS A 356 52.50 39.67 -25.84
C LYS A 356 53.25 39.84 -24.51
N LYS A 357 54.28 39.02 -24.33
CA LYS A 357 55.41 39.32 -23.46
C LYS A 357 56.67 39.20 -24.30
#